data_AF-A0AAE8JNH2-F1
#
_entry.id   AF-A0AAE8JNH2-F1
#
_cell.length_a   1.000
_cell.length_b   1.000
_cell.length_c   1.000
_cell.angle_alpha   90.00
_cell.angle_beta   90.00
_cell.angle_gamma   90.00
#
_symmetry.space_group_name_H-M   'P 1'
#
loop_
_entity.id
_entity.type
_entity.pdbx_description
1 polymer ?
#
loop_
_entity_poly.entity_id
_entity_poly.type
_entity_poly.pdbx_seq_one_letter_code
_entity_poly.pdbx_strand_id
1 'polypeptide(L)'
;MTRKMTTQQRVARYIRMKEGLTPAELARCLNLTTREVSHAIDTLKKAGVIQSIGSCRKAKYYPAGKAEIAFGVHPAQARLNKLLAEVRV
;
A
#
# COMPACT_ATOMS: atom_id res chain seq x y z
N MET A 1 2.28 15.47 -26.83
CA MET A 1 2.30 16.16 -25.53
C MET A 1 2.36 15.13 -24.41
N THR A 2 3.45 15.10 -23.63
CA THR A 2 3.56 14.24 -22.45
C THR A 2 2.75 14.85 -21.31
N ARG A 3 1.60 14.24 -20.96
CA ARG A 3 0.75 14.72 -19.86
C ARG A 3 1.50 14.54 -18.54
N LYS A 4 1.77 15.65 -17.82
CA LYS A 4 2.38 15.59 -16.48
C LYS A 4 1.46 14.81 -15.53
N MET A 5 2.01 13.81 -14.83
CA MET A 5 1.27 13.06 -13.82
C MET A 5 0.91 13.97 -12.64
N THR A 6 -0.29 13.81 -12.11
CA THR A 6 -0.70 14.51 -10.88
C THR A 6 0.02 13.94 -9.66
N THR A 7 0.08 14.71 -8.57
CA THR A 7 0.69 14.27 -7.29
C THR A 7 0.06 12.97 -6.79
N GLN A 8 -1.26 12.81 -6.88
CA GLN A 8 -1.97 11.58 -6.51
C GLN A 8 -1.51 10.38 -7.35
N GLN A 9 -1.39 10.57 -8.66
CA GLN A 9 -0.92 9.50 -9.56
C GLN A 9 0.53 9.12 -9.27
N ARG A 10 1.39 10.09 -8.93
CA ARG A 10 2.79 9.84 -8.54
C ARG A 10 2.84 9.02 -7.25
N VAL A 11 2.09 9.42 -6.22
CA VAL A 11 2.02 8.71 -4.93
C VAL A 11 1.47 7.30 -5.11
N ALA A 12 0.35 7.13 -5.83
CA ALA A 12 -0.25 5.82 -6.07
C ALA A 12 0.69 4.89 -6.85
N ARG A 13 1.36 5.39 -7.89
CA ARG A 13 2.34 4.62 -8.66
C ARG A 13 3.51 4.18 -7.78
N TYR A 14 4.01 5.07 -6.92
CA TYR A 14 5.13 4.76 -6.05
C TYR A 14 4.77 3.71 -4.99
N ILE A 15 3.61 3.82 -4.36
CA ILE A 15 3.10 2.82 -3.40
C ILE A 15 2.94 1.44 -4.07
N ARG A 16 2.55 1.38 -5.35
CA ARG A 16 2.49 0.12 -6.12
C ARG A 16 3.87 -0.50 -6.39
N MET A 17 4.91 0.34 -6.52
CA MET A 17 6.28 -0.12 -6.76
C MET A 17 7.00 -0.48 -5.46
N LYS A 18 6.71 0.24 -4.37
CA LYS A 18 7.34 0.06 -3.06
C LYS A 18 6.30 0.23 -1.96
N GLU A 19 5.85 -0.91 -1.44
CA GLU A 19 4.81 -1.01 -0.42
C GLU A 19 5.39 -0.80 0.99
N GLY A 20 4.51 -0.57 1.97
CA GLY A 20 4.90 -0.57 3.38
C GLY A 20 5.62 0.70 3.85
N LEU A 21 5.47 1.80 3.13
CA LEU A 21 6.10 3.08 3.44
C LEU A 21 5.19 3.95 4.31
N THR A 22 5.83 4.75 5.17
CA THR A 22 5.19 5.80 5.98
C THR A 22 5.01 7.10 5.17
N PRO A 23 4.16 8.05 5.62
CA PRO A 23 3.99 9.33 4.94
C PRO A 23 5.31 10.12 4.80
N ALA A 24 6.15 10.08 5.83
CA ALA A 24 7.43 10.79 5.84
C ALA A 24 8.45 10.17 4.85
N GLU A 25 8.43 8.85 4.67
CA GLU A 25 9.25 8.19 3.66
C GLU A 25 8.75 8.48 2.25
N LEU A 26 7.43 8.50 2.04
CA LEU A 26 6.83 8.89 0.75
C LEU A 26 7.20 10.33 0.37
N ALA A 27 7.13 11.27 1.32
CA ALA A 27 7.52 12.66 1.12
C ALA A 27 8.99 12.78 0.69
N ARG A 28 9.91 12.10 1.40
CA ARG A 28 11.34 12.09 1.07
C ARG A 28 11.61 11.46 -0.30
N CYS A 29 11.01 10.30 -0.60
CA CYS A 29 11.26 9.60 -1.86
C CYS A 29 10.70 10.33 -3.09
N LEU A 30 9.58 11.03 -2.94
CA LEU A 30 8.92 11.72 -4.07
C LEU A 30 9.32 13.18 -4.21
N ASN A 31 10.17 13.67 -3.29
CA ASN A 31 10.52 15.08 -3.14
C ASN A 31 9.26 15.96 -3.09
N LEU A 32 8.33 15.60 -2.21
CA LEU A 32 7.06 16.27 -1.98
C LEU A 32 6.98 16.75 -0.53
N THR A 33 6.17 17.78 -0.28
CA THR A 33 5.88 18.19 1.09
C THR A 33 4.99 17.17 1.79
N THR A 34 5.11 17.08 3.11
CA THR A 34 4.23 16.23 3.93
C THR A 34 2.75 16.57 3.72
N ARG A 35 2.42 17.85 3.50
CA ARG A 35 1.06 18.31 3.25
C ARG A 35 0.50 17.75 1.93
N GLU A 36 1.27 17.82 0.85
CA GLU A 36 0.88 17.27 -0.45
C GLU A 36 0.70 15.76 -0.39
N VAL A 37 1.60 15.06 0.32
CA VAL A 37 1.52 13.61 0.51
C VAL A 37 0.30 13.24 1.34
N SER A 38 0.04 13.91 2.46
CA SER A 38 -1.15 13.66 3.27
C SER A 38 -2.44 13.89 2.48
N HIS A 39 -2.53 14.98 1.74
CA HIS A 39 -3.69 15.26 0.88
C HIS A 39 -3.88 14.19 -0.21
N ALA A 40 -2.78 13.78 -0.86
CA ALA A 40 -2.82 12.72 -1.86
C ALA A 40 -3.24 11.37 -1.24
N ILE A 41 -2.69 11.01 -0.09
CA ILE A 41 -3.04 9.80 0.65
C ILE A 41 -4.53 9.79 1.02
N ASP A 42 -5.04 10.88 1.58
CA ASP A 42 -6.45 10.98 1.97
C ASP A 42 -7.37 10.83 0.75
N THR A 43 -7.01 11.45 -0.37
CA THR A 43 -7.77 11.32 -1.62
C THR A 43 -7.77 9.88 -2.13
N LEU A 44 -6.59 9.24 -2.15
CA LEU A 44 -6.43 7.87 -2.65
C LEU A 44 -7.08 6.84 -1.73
N LYS A 45 -7.09 7.07 -0.41
CA LYS A 45 -7.76 6.23 0.57
C LYS A 45 -9.27 6.30 0.42
N LYS A 46 -9.82 7.51 0.27
CA LYS A 46 -11.26 7.72 -0.02
C LYS A 46 -11.68 7.08 -1.34
N ALA A 47 -10.81 7.14 -2.35
CA ALA A 47 -11.03 6.50 -3.65
C ALA A 47 -10.83 4.97 -3.63
N GLY A 48 -10.46 4.36 -2.49
CA GLY A 48 -10.25 2.92 -2.39
C GLY A 48 -9.05 2.40 -3.20
N VAL A 49 -8.07 3.26 -3.52
CA VAL A 49 -6.87 2.90 -4.31
C VAL A 49 -5.73 2.40 -3.42
N ILE A 50 -5.66 2.90 -2.19
CA ILE A 50 -4.66 2.52 -1.20
C ILE A 50 -5.32 2.24 0.15
N GLN A 51 -4.62 1.48 0.98
CA GLN A 51 -5.01 1.20 2.35
C GLN A 51 -3.85 1.47 3.30
N SER A 52 -4.18 1.67 4.57
CA SER A 52 -3.22 1.93 5.64
C SER A 52 -3.24 0.80 6.67
N ILE A 53 -2.08 0.27 7.04
CA ILE A 53 -1.92 -0.70 8.14
C ILE A 53 -1.12 -0.03 9.26
N GLY A 54 -1.59 -0.18 10.50
CA GLY A 54 -0.97 0.38 11.69
C GLY A 54 -1.60 1.69 12.18
N SER A 55 -1.03 2.26 13.24
CA SER A 55 -1.64 3.35 14.00
C SER A 55 -1.07 4.72 13.62
N CYS A 56 -1.95 5.67 13.32
CA CYS A 56 -1.66 7.11 13.21
C CYS A 56 -0.39 7.43 12.38
N ARG A 57 0.60 8.09 13.00
CA ARG A 57 1.85 8.57 12.36
C ARG A 57 2.78 7.44 11.90
N LYS A 58 2.57 6.21 12.37
CA LYS A 58 3.33 5.02 11.98
C LYS A 58 2.58 4.16 10.96
N ALA A 59 1.46 4.65 10.43
CA ALA A 59 0.71 3.95 9.40
C ALA A 59 1.58 3.74 8.15
N LYS A 60 1.58 2.51 7.67
CA LYS A 60 2.24 2.10 6.43
C LYS A 60 1.19 1.92 5.34
N TYR A 61 1.49 2.37 4.13
CA TYR A 61 0.53 2.37 3.03
C TYR A 61 0.82 1.29 1.99
N TYR A 62 -0.26 0.69 1.49
CA TYR A 62 -0.26 -0.42 0.54
C TYR A 62 -1.32 -0.19 -0.54
N PRO A 63 -1.20 -0.78 -1.73
CA PRO A 63 -2.29 -0.81 -2.70
C PRO A 63 -3.53 -1.48 -2.10
N ALA A 64 -4.70 -0.88 -2.31
CA ALA A 64 -5.97 -1.53 -1.96
C ALA A 64 -6.18 -2.78 -2.83
N GLY A 65 -6.85 -3.79 -2.29
CA GLY A 65 -7.06 -5.08 -2.97
C GLY A 65 -5.87 -6.05 -2.90
N LYS A 66 -4.68 -5.62 -2.45
CA LYS A 66 -3.59 -6.52 -2.01
C LYS A 66 -3.66 -6.87 -0.52
N ALA A 67 -4.78 -6.55 0.11
CA ALA A 67 -5.04 -6.71 1.54
C ALA A 67 -5.20 -8.16 2.01
N GLU A 68 -4.82 -9.16 1.23
CA GLU A 68 -4.72 -10.52 1.77
C GLU A 68 -3.60 -10.64 2.82
N ILE A 69 -2.76 -9.62 2.98
CA ILE A 69 -1.70 -9.60 4.00
C ILE A 69 -2.01 -8.60 5.11
N ALA A 70 -3.16 -8.75 5.78
CA ALA A 70 -3.38 -8.15 7.08
C ALA A 70 -4.27 -9.06 7.93
N PHE A 71 -3.63 -9.78 8.86
CA PHE A 71 -4.17 -10.79 9.79
C PHE A 71 -4.56 -12.15 9.21
N GLY A 72 -3.60 -13.08 9.30
CA GLY A 72 -3.85 -14.51 9.19
C GLY A 72 -2.97 -15.19 8.15
N VAL A 73 -1.87 -15.80 8.62
CA VAL A 73 -1.04 -16.76 7.88
C VAL A 73 -0.01 -16.15 6.91
N HIS A 74 1.27 -16.39 7.22
CA HIS A 74 2.40 -16.07 6.35
C HIS A 74 2.26 -16.79 4.99
N PRO A 75 2.72 -16.23 3.85
CA PRO A 75 2.53 -16.85 2.52
C PRO A 75 3.03 -18.30 2.42
N ALA A 76 4.13 -18.62 3.10
CA ALA A 76 4.64 -19.99 3.19
C ALA A 76 3.66 -20.93 3.90
N GLN A 77 2.96 -20.44 4.92
CA GLN A 77 2.00 -21.21 5.68
C GLN A 77 0.65 -21.31 4.97
N ALA A 78 0.26 -20.31 4.16
CA ALA A 78 -0.90 -20.42 3.27
C ALA A 78 -0.66 -21.51 2.21
N ARG A 79 0.57 -21.57 1.66
CA ARG A 79 0.98 -22.63 0.73
C ARG A 79 0.99 -24.01 1.39
N LEU A 80 1.48 -24.13 2.62
CA LEU A 80 1.43 -25.37 3.40
C LEU A 80 -0.01 -25.83 3.68
N ASN A 81 -0.88 -24.93 4.10
CA ASN A 81 -2.29 -25.25 4.38
C ASN A 81 -3.01 -25.78 3.13
N LYS A 82 -2.72 -25.20 1.96
CA LYS A 82 -3.25 -25.68 0.68
C LYS A 82 -2.77 -27.10 0.36
N LEU A 83 -1.47 -27.38 0.49
CA LEU A 83 -0.91 -28.71 0.27
C LEU A 83 -1.50 -29.76 1.23
N LEU A 84 -1.67 -29.41 2.51
CA LEU A 84 -2.27 -30.29 3.51
C LEU A 84 -3.76 -30.58 3.22
N ALA A 85 -4.49 -29.64 2.64
CA ALA A 85 -5.88 -29.84 2.22
C ALA A 85 -5.98 -30.81 1.03
N GLU A 86 -5.03 -30.76 0.09
CA GLU A 86 -4.98 -31.64 -1.09
C GLU A 86 -4.64 -33.11 -0.73
N VAL A 87 -3.86 -33.35 0.32
CA VAL A 87 -3.46 -34.70 0.78
C VAL A 87 -4.53 -35.38 1.66
N ARG A 88 -5.51 -34.61 2.16
CA ARG A 88 -6.60 -35.13 3.00
C ARG A 88 -7.81 -35.67 2.22
N VAL A 89 -7.76 -35.66 0.88
CA VAL A 89 -8.77 -36.25 -0.02
C VAL A 89 -8.39 -37.66 -0.39
#